data_AF-A0A2D7ZGK4-F1
#
_entry.id   AF-A0A2D7ZGK4-F1
#
_cell.length_a   1.000
_cell.length_b   1.000
_cell.length_c   1.000
_cell.angle_alpha   90.00
_cell.angle_beta   90.00
_cell.angle_gamma   90.00
#
_symmetry.space_group_name_H-M   'P 1'
#
loop_
_entity.id
_entity.type
_entity.pdbx_description
1 polymer ?
#
loop_
_entity_poly.entity_id
_entity_poly.type
_entity_poly.pdbx_seq_one_letter_code
_entity_poly.pdbx_strand_id
1 'polypeptide(L)'
;MSVQGLRGVVETAIQRASSATGVDFTFLMGTAHRESGYNPTAKAKTSSAAGLFQFVEQTWLATLKQHGSKYGYARYADLIQKGSDGRYRVSGAEARKTVMDLRFDPHAASLMAGELTSDHAAYLKGRVGRSPTAGELYAAHFLGPRGSAKLIEATRSQPGASAASLFPEAARANRSIFYKGGRPATVAEVYANLTRTGGGGEAIGPRESAPVDTGFIQYASARRAEAMREQEALVDFILRGSQPAEGAGMGQRLGGSLFSTEMLRMLSEARDDS
;
A
#
# COMPACT_ATOMS: atom_id res chain seq x y z
N MET A 1 -11.05 -15.20 11.76
CA MET A 1 -10.96 -14.10 12.74
C MET A 1 -12.24 -13.28 12.69
N SER A 2 -12.84 -12.95 13.83
CA SER A 2 -14.04 -12.09 13.87
C SER A 2 -13.72 -10.66 13.43
N VAL A 3 -14.70 -9.95 12.89
CA VAL A 3 -14.56 -8.55 12.43
C VAL A 3 -14.06 -7.62 13.55
N GLN A 4 -14.46 -7.88 14.80
CA GLN A 4 -13.97 -7.16 15.98
C GLN A 4 -12.47 -7.40 16.25
N GLY A 5 -11.95 -8.61 16.02
CA GLY A 5 -10.53 -8.91 16.19
C GLY A 5 -9.64 -8.20 15.17
N LEU A 6 -10.09 -8.13 13.90
CA LEU A 6 -9.36 -7.43 12.84
C LEU A 6 -9.23 -5.93 13.10
N ARG A 7 -10.30 -5.30 13.60
CA ARG A 7 -10.28 -3.87 13.94
C ARG A 7 -9.30 -3.55 15.06
N GLY A 8 -9.25 -4.36 16.11
CA GLY A 8 -8.28 -4.18 17.21
C GLY A 8 -6.82 -4.33 16.77
N VAL A 9 -6.53 -5.24 15.84
CA VAL A 9 -5.18 -5.39 15.24
C VAL A 9 -4.80 -4.14 14.45
N VAL A 10 -5.72 -3.60 13.63
CA VAL A 10 -5.51 -2.38 12.85
C VAL A 10 -5.25 -1.18 13.76
N GLU A 11 -6.08 -0.98 14.78
CA GLU A 11 -5.92 0.14 15.73
C GLU A 11 -4.58 0.05 16.46
N THR A 12 -4.18 -1.13 16.93
CA THR A 12 -2.88 -1.34 17.57
C THR A 12 -1.71 -1.07 16.63
N ALA A 13 -1.80 -1.53 15.37
CA ALA A 13 -0.78 -1.29 14.37
C ALA A 13 -0.60 0.20 14.06
N ILE A 14 -1.72 0.93 13.93
CA ILE A 14 -1.71 2.37 13.66
C ILE A 14 -1.19 3.15 14.87
N GLN A 15 -1.54 2.76 16.10
CA GLN A 15 -1.02 3.36 17.32
C GLN A 15 0.50 3.26 17.40
N ARG A 16 1.06 2.07 17.12
CA ARG A 16 2.52 1.88 17.10
C ARG A 16 3.19 2.71 16.01
N ALA A 17 2.60 2.76 14.82
CA ALA A 17 3.13 3.57 13.73
C ALA A 17 3.12 5.07 14.04
N SER A 18 2.06 5.55 14.69
CA SER A 18 1.97 6.93 15.16
C SER A 18 3.13 7.27 16.09
N SER A 19 3.32 6.47 17.15
CA SER A 19 4.43 6.66 18.10
C SER A 19 5.81 6.57 17.44
N ALA A 20 6.02 5.64 16.50
CA ALA A 20 7.32 5.41 15.88
C ALA A 20 7.72 6.48 14.84
N THR A 21 6.74 7.10 14.18
CA THR A 21 6.98 8.04 13.07
C THR A 21 6.76 9.50 13.47
N GLY A 22 5.98 9.74 14.52
CA GLY A 22 5.55 11.08 14.97
C GLY A 22 4.32 11.62 14.23
N VAL A 23 3.72 10.83 13.34
CA VAL A 23 2.47 11.19 12.66
C VAL A 23 1.30 10.95 13.60
N ASP A 24 0.34 11.87 13.62
CA ASP A 24 -0.82 11.79 14.50
C ASP A 24 -1.66 10.51 14.27
N PHE A 25 -2.08 9.88 15.36
CA PHE A 25 -2.88 8.65 15.34
C PHE A 25 -4.20 8.85 14.60
N THR A 26 -4.89 9.96 14.88
CA THR A 26 -6.20 10.27 14.28
C THR A 26 -6.05 10.49 12.78
N PHE A 27 -4.97 11.13 12.34
CA PHE A 27 -4.65 11.29 10.93
C PHE A 27 -4.47 9.93 10.22
N LEU A 28 -3.68 9.02 10.80
CA LEU A 28 -3.46 7.69 10.23
C LEU A 28 -4.75 6.85 10.23
N MET A 29 -5.53 6.88 11.30
CA MET A 29 -6.85 6.23 11.37
C MET A 29 -7.79 6.76 10.29
N GLY A 30 -7.90 8.09 10.15
CA GLY A 30 -8.72 8.72 9.13
C GLY A 30 -8.26 8.36 7.71
N THR A 31 -6.96 8.20 7.50
CA THR A 31 -6.42 7.76 6.21
C THR A 31 -6.76 6.30 5.93
N ALA A 32 -6.52 5.38 6.87
CA ALA A 32 -6.88 3.97 6.72
C ALA A 32 -8.39 3.76 6.47
N HIS A 33 -9.24 4.57 7.11
CA HIS A 33 -10.67 4.55 6.87
C HIS A 33 -11.03 4.91 5.43
N ARG A 34 -10.47 6.00 4.91
CA ARG A 34 -10.75 6.47 3.54
C ARG A 34 -10.23 5.50 2.48
N GLU A 35 -9.03 4.98 2.69
CA GLU A 35 -8.36 4.15 1.68
C GLU A 35 -8.95 2.75 1.59
N SER A 36 -9.32 2.14 2.72
CA SER A 36 -9.73 0.73 2.72
C SER A 36 -10.92 0.41 3.62
N GLY A 37 -11.50 1.39 4.32
CA GLY A 37 -12.51 1.12 5.35
C GLY A 37 -11.96 0.25 6.48
N TYR A 38 -10.66 0.38 6.79
CA TYR A 38 -9.92 -0.46 7.73
C TYR A 38 -9.71 -1.92 7.28
N ASN A 39 -9.90 -2.23 5.99
CA ASN A 39 -9.68 -3.58 5.47
C ASN A 39 -8.21 -3.77 5.01
N PRO A 40 -7.39 -4.54 5.75
CA PRO A 40 -5.99 -4.73 5.40
C PRO A 40 -5.79 -5.58 4.15
N THR A 41 -6.80 -6.28 3.65
CA THR A 41 -6.72 -7.08 2.41
C THR A 41 -7.35 -6.39 1.20
N ALA A 42 -7.75 -5.12 1.33
CA ALA A 42 -8.36 -4.36 0.24
C ALA A 42 -7.45 -4.29 -1.00
N LYS A 43 -8.04 -4.44 -2.19
CA LYS A 43 -7.36 -4.34 -3.49
C LYS A 43 -8.19 -3.47 -4.42
N ALA A 44 -7.55 -2.47 -5.03
CA ALA A 44 -8.19 -1.69 -6.07
C ALA A 44 -8.38 -2.52 -7.35
N LYS A 45 -9.48 -2.30 -8.07
CA LYS A 45 -9.78 -3.02 -9.33
C LYS A 45 -9.00 -2.48 -10.53
N THR A 46 -8.57 -1.22 -10.47
CA THR A 46 -8.05 -0.47 -11.62
C THR A 46 -6.59 -0.05 -11.46
N SER A 47 -5.94 -0.41 -10.35
CA SER A 47 -4.56 -0.03 -10.07
C SER A 47 -3.86 -1.08 -9.22
N SER A 48 -2.55 -0.89 -8.98
CA SER A 48 -1.78 -1.76 -8.07
C SER A 48 -2.01 -1.43 -6.59
N ALA A 49 -2.89 -0.48 -6.26
CA ALA A 49 -3.19 -0.07 -4.90
C ALA A 49 -3.75 -1.24 -4.08
N ALA A 50 -3.13 -1.48 -2.92
CA ALA A 50 -3.46 -2.61 -2.08
C ALA A 50 -3.17 -2.33 -0.59
N GLY A 51 -3.87 -3.05 0.28
CA GLY A 51 -3.64 -3.00 1.71
C GLY A 51 -4.41 -1.88 2.42
N LEU A 52 -4.14 -1.77 3.72
CA LEU A 52 -4.82 -0.85 4.65
C LEU A 52 -4.78 0.62 4.19
N PHE A 53 -3.68 1.02 3.56
CA PHE A 53 -3.43 2.39 3.07
C PHE A 53 -3.36 2.50 1.54
N GLN A 54 -3.85 1.48 0.81
CA GLN A 54 -3.91 1.47 -0.66
C GLN A 54 -2.60 1.87 -1.36
N PHE A 55 -1.46 1.36 -0.86
CA PHE A 55 -0.16 1.60 -1.45
C PHE A 55 -0.08 1.08 -2.89
N VAL A 56 0.17 1.99 -3.84
CA VAL A 56 0.59 1.62 -5.19
C VAL A 56 2.02 1.11 -5.18
N GLU A 57 2.34 0.23 -6.14
CA GLU A 57 3.58 -0.55 -6.15
C GLU A 57 4.86 0.27 -6.04
N GLN A 58 5.04 1.30 -6.87
CA GLN A 58 6.29 2.06 -6.86
C GLN A 58 6.47 2.84 -5.56
N THR A 59 5.39 3.40 -5.00
CA THR A 59 5.41 4.08 -3.72
C THR A 59 5.74 3.11 -2.58
N TRP A 60 5.16 1.91 -2.60
CA TRP A 60 5.47 0.86 -1.63
C TRP A 60 6.94 0.49 -1.65
N LEU A 61 7.46 0.15 -2.84
CA LEU A 61 8.85 -0.28 -2.99
C LEU A 61 9.83 0.83 -2.59
N ALA A 62 9.55 2.08 -2.97
CA ALA A 62 10.37 3.23 -2.59
C ALA A 62 10.40 3.42 -1.06
N THR A 63 9.22 3.42 -0.43
CA THR A 63 9.08 3.66 1.01
C THR A 63 9.72 2.52 1.81
N LEU A 64 9.47 1.27 1.43
CA LEU A 64 10.06 0.11 2.09
C LEU A 64 11.57 0.03 1.90
N LYS A 65 12.09 0.38 0.71
CA LYS A 65 13.54 0.47 0.48
C LYS A 65 14.20 1.49 1.39
N GLN A 66 13.56 2.65 1.56
CA GLN A 66 14.12 3.76 2.32
C GLN A 66 14.03 3.56 3.83
N HIS A 67 12.90 3.05 4.33
CA HIS A 67 12.60 3.05 5.76
C HIS A 67 12.45 1.65 6.37
N GLY A 68 12.32 0.60 5.57
CA GLY A 68 12.03 -0.75 6.04
C GLY A 68 13.02 -1.25 7.08
N SER A 69 14.31 -0.95 6.89
CA SER A 69 15.39 -1.37 7.81
C SER A 69 15.24 -0.80 9.22
N LYS A 70 14.68 0.41 9.39
CA LYS A 70 14.41 1.03 10.70
C LYS A 70 13.46 0.19 11.55
N TYR A 71 12.62 -0.59 10.90
CA TYR A 71 11.58 -1.41 11.51
C TYR A 71 11.79 -2.88 11.21
N GLY A 72 13.04 -3.33 11.10
CA GLY A 72 13.39 -4.75 10.92
C GLY A 72 12.86 -5.42 9.66
N TYR A 73 12.47 -4.65 8.65
CA TYR A 73 12.20 -5.14 7.28
C TYR A 73 13.45 -5.05 6.38
N ALA A 74 14.65 -4.95 6.94
CA ALA A 74 15.91 -4.82 6.20
C ALA A 74 16.06 -5.88 5.10
N ARG A 75 15.81 -7.15 5.43
CA ARG A 75 15.86 -8.26 4.46
C ARG A 75 14.94 -8.07 3.25
N TYR A 76 13.81 -7.38 3.41
CA TYR A 76 12.88 -7.08 2.33
C TYR A 76 13.31 -5.84 1.55
N ALA A 77 13.80 -4.82 2.26
CA ALA A 77 14.35 -3.60 1.67
C ALA A 77 15.58 -3.90 0.79
N ASP A 78 16.42 -4.86 1.17
CA ASP A 78 17.62 -5.25 0.42
C ASP A 78 17.30 -5.92 -0.92
N LEU A 79 16.17 -6.63 -1.01
CA LEU A 79 15.68 -7.22 -2.26
C LEU A 79 15.23 -6.17 -3.28
N ILE A 80 14.98 -4.94 -2.83
CA ILE A 80 14.51 -3.85 -3.67
C ILE A 80 15.71 -3.11 -4.27
N GLN A 81 15.74 -3.05 -5.59
CA GLN A 81 16.76 -2.35 -6.36
C GLN A 81 16.16 -1.13 -7.04
N LYS A 82 16.90 -0.02 -7.02
CA LYS A 82 16.57 1.18 -7.79
C LYS A 82 17.35 1.16 -9.10
N GLY A 83 16.66 1.09 -10.23
CA GLY A 83 17.29 1.13 -11.55
C GLY A 83 17.84 2.52 -11.88
N SER A 84 18.65 2.60 -12.94
CA SER A 84 19.13 3.87 -13.50
C SER A 84 17.98 4.76 -14.00
N ASP A 85 16.85 4.17 -14.37
CA ASP A 85 15.60 4.86 -14.72
C ASP A 85 14.83 5.41 -13.49
N GLY A 86 15.39 5.26 -12.29
CA GLY A 86 14.80 5.71 -11.04
C GLY A 86 13.66 4.85 -10.52
N ARG A 87 13.27 3.78 -11.23
CA ARG A 87 12.19 2.87 -10.80
C ARG A 87 12.69 1.78 -9.88
N TYR A 88 11.85 1.39 -8.92
CA TYR A 88 12.14 0.34 -7.96
C TYR A 88 11.62 -1.01 -8.46
N ARG A 89 12.43 -2.05 -8.30
CA ARG A 89 12.14 -3.42 -8.76
C ARG A 89 12.63 -4.45 -7.74
N VAL A 90 12.03 -5.63 -7.78
CA VAL A 90 12.48 -6.82 -7.04
C VAL A 90 12.68 -7.94 -8.04
N SER A 91 13.84 -8.57 -8.03
CA SER A 91 14.18 -9.68 -8.92
C SER A 91 13.61 -10.99 -8.39
N GLY A 92 13.02 -11.81 -9.28
CA GLY A 92 12.37 -13.08 -8.92
C GLY A 92 10.89 -12.92 -8.54
N ALA A 93 10.04 -13.83 -9.01
CA ALA A 93 8.59 -13.75 -8.84
C ALA A 93 8.19 -13.94 -7.37
N GLU A 94 8.80 -14.89 -6.69
CA GLU A 94 8.57 -15.24 -5.29
C GLU A 94 9.00 -14.10 -4.37
N ALA A 95 10.23 -13.61 -4.54
CA ALA A 95 10.76 -12.48 -3.78
C ALA A 95 9.89 -11.23 -3.96
N ARG A 96 9.49 -10.94 -5.21
CA ARG A 96 8.57 -9.83 -5.49
C ARG A 96 7.23 -10.02 -4.79
N LYS A 97 6.64 -11.22 -4.84
CA LYS A 97 5.39 -11.53 -4.15
C LYS A 97 5.54 -11.27 -2.65
N THR A 98 6.59 -11.78 -2.01
CA THR A 98 6.81 -11.60 -0.57
C THR A 98 6.95 -10.12 -0.19
N VAL A 99 7.72 -9.34 -0.95
CA VAL A 99 7.88 -7.89 -0.69
C VAL A 99 6.56 -7.15 -0.86
N MET A 100 5.76 -7.52 -1.87
CA MET A 100 4.50 -6.84 -2.19
C MET A 100 3.36 -7.22 -1.25
N ASP A 101 3.37 -8.43 -0.71
CA ASP A 101 2.35 -8.95 0.22
C ASP A 101 2.45 -8.30 1.62
N LEU A 102 3.60 -7.72 1.97
CA LEU A 102 3.74 -6.92 3.19
C LEU A 102 2.79 -5.71 3.22
N ARG A 103 2.22 -5.27 2.08
CA ARG A 103 1.16 -4.25 2.08
C ARG A 103 -0.13 -4.70 2.77
N PHE A 104 -0.35 -6.02 2.85
CA PHE A 104 -1.51 -6.60 3.55
C PHE A 104 -1.25 -6.84 5.04
N ASP A 105 -0.02 -6.60 5.51
CA ASP A 105 0.32 -6.63 6.93
C ASP A 105 -0.01 -5.27 7.56
N PRO A 106 -0.97 -5.20 8.51
CA PRO A 106 -1.34 -3.94 9.14
C PRO A 106 -0.17 -3.21 9.79
N HIS A 107 0.79 -3.93 10.38
CA HIS A 107 1.96 -3.32 11.03
C HIS A 107 2.90 -2.70 10.01
N ALA A 108 3.31 -3.47 9.00
CA ALA A 108 4.21 -2.99 7.95
C ALA A 108 3.57 -1.82 7.20
N ALA A 109 2.31 -1.95 6.81
CA ALA A 109 1.58 -0.92 6.08
C ALA A 109 1.43 0.38 6.90
N SER A 110 1.11 0.28 8.19
CA SER A 110 0.98 1.46 9.06
C SER A 110 2.32 2.19 9.25
N LEU A 111 3.40 1.46 9.48
CA LEU A 111 4.74 2.05 9.63
C LEU A 111 5.19 2.78 8.36
N MET A 112 5.01 2.15 7.20
CA MET A 112 5.35 2.77 5.92
C MET A 112 4.44 3.95 5.60
N ALA A 113 3.16 3.91 5.98
CA ALA A 113 2.25 5.05 5.82
C ALA A 113 2.67 6.24 6.69
N GLY A 114 3.09 5.99 7.93
CA GLY A 114 3.63 7.01 8.82
C GLY A 114 4.91 7.63 8.27
N GLU A 115 5.87 6.82 7.79
CA GLU A 115 7.11 7.35 7.19
C GLU A 115 6.86 8.13 5.91
N LEU A 116 6.01 7.63 5.01
CA LEU A 116 5.66 8.37 3.79
C LEU A 116 5.02 9.72 4.11
N THR A 117 4.15 9.75 5.12
CA THR A 117 3.51 10.99 5.59
C THR A 117 4.53 11.94 6.21
N SER A 118 5.46 11.43 7.03
CA SER A 118 6.57 12.19 7.60
C SER A 118 7.47 12.79 6.51
N ASP A 119 7.82 12.02 5.48
CA ASP A 119 8.60 12.49 4.33
C ASP A 119 7.89 13.59 3.56
N HIS A 120 6.58 13.41 3.31
CA HIS A 120 5.75 14.45 2.67
C HIS A 120 5.71 15.72 3.51
N ALA A 121 5.59 15.60 4.83
CA ALA A 121 5.56 16.76 5.70
C ALA A 121 6.87 17.52 5.75
N ALA A 122 8.00 16.80 5.81
CA ALA A 122 9.32 17.39 5.74
C ALA A 122 9.52 18.13 4.40
N TYR A 123 9.12 17.51 3.29
CA TYR A 123 9.17 18.13 1.97
C TYR A 123 8.33 19.40 1.92
N LEU A 124 7.06 19.34 2.33
CA LEU A 124 6.17 20.50 2.33
C LEU A 124 6.73 21.60 3.22
N LYS A 125 7.16 21.29 4.45
CA LYS A 125 7.76 22.27 5.37
C LYS A 125 8.93 23.01 4.74
N GLY A 126 9.85 22.30 4.09
CA GLY A 126 10.98 22.90 3.38
C GLY A 126 10.59 23.77 2.19
N ARG A 127 9.44 23.50 1.55
CA ARG A 127 8.95 24.27 0.39
C ARG A 127 8.07 25.46 0.77
N VAL A 128 7.27 25.35 1.83
CA VAL A 128 6.25 26.35 2.19
C VAL A 128 6.64 27.21 3.40
N GLY A 129 7.70 26.85 4.11
CA GLY A 129 8.26 27.61 5.24
C GLY A 129 7.51 27.44 6.57
N ARG A 130 6.52 26.53 6.64
CA ARG A 130 5.77 26.19 7.86
C ARG A 130 5.37 24.71 7.87
N SER A 131 5.00 24.19 9.02
CA SER A 131 4.38 22.86 9.10
C SER A 131 3.14 22.79 8.19
N PRO A 132 2.96 21.70 7.41
CA PRO A 132 1.74 21.50 6.65
C PRO A 132 0.59 21.07 7.54
N THR A 133 -0.63 21.45 7.17
CA THR A 133 -1.84 20.95 7.83
C THR A 133 -2.12 19.50 7.42
N ALA A 134 -2.95 18.81 8.20
CA ALA A 134 -3.49 17.50 7.84
C ALA A 134 -4.16 17.49 6.44
N GLY A 135 -4.92 18.54 6.12
CA GLY A 135 -5.49 18.73 4.78
C GLY A 135 -4.44 18.84 3.67
N GLU A 136 -3.34 19.55 3.90
CA GLU A 136 -2.26 19.71 2.94
C GLU A 136 -1.45 18.41 2.74
N LEU A 137 -1.31 17.59 3.80
CA LEU A 137 -0.74 16.25 3.70
C LEU A 137 -1.66 15.30 2.94
N TYR A 138 -2.98 15.43 3.11
CA TYR A 138 -3.92 14.69 2.28
C TYR A 138 -3.83 15.11 0.80
N ALA A 139 -3.71 16.41 0.53
CA ALA A 139 -3.45 16.89 -0.82
C ALA A 139 -2.11 16.34 -1.39
N ALA A 140 -1.10 16.13 -0.54
CA ALA A 140 0.16 15.50 -0.95
C ALA A 140 0.03 14.00 -1.23
N HIS A 141 -0.86 13.28 -0.55
CA HIS A 141 -1.20 11.91 -0.91
C HIS A 141 -1.79 11.83 -2.32
N PHE A 142 -2.71 12.76 -2.65
CA PHE A 142 -3.41 12.78 -3.92
C PHE A 142 -2.58 13.32 -5.10
N LEU A 143 -1.89 14.47 -4.93
CA LEU A 143 -1.12 15.15 -5.98
C LEU A 143 0.39 14.80 -5.97
N GLY A 144 0.83 14.03 -4.99
CA GLY A 144 2.25 13.95 -4.62
C GLY A 144 2.72 15.21 -3.85
N PRO A 145 3.87 15.11 -3.16
CA PRO A 145 4.37 16.20 -2.30
C PRO A 145 4.74 17.46 -3.11
N ARG A 146 5.26 17.29 -4.34
CA ARG A 146 5.54 18.42 -5.25
C ARG A 146 4.27 19.12 -5.71
N GLY A 147 3.25 18.34 -6.07
CA GLY A 147 1.96 18.86 -6.53
C GLY A 147 1.24 19.63 -5.42
N SER A 148 1.24 19.10 -4.20
CA SER A 148 0.69 19.79 -3.03
C SER A 148 1.44 21.07 -2.70
N ALA A 149 2.78 21.07 -2.72
CA ALA A 149 3.57 22.31 -2.54
C ALA A 149 3.21 23.37 -3.59
N LYS A 150 3.11 22.98 -4.87
CA LYS A 150 2.70 23.88 -5.96
C LYS A 150 1.28 24.41 -5.74
N LEU A 151 0.36 23.58 -5.23
CA LEU A 151 -1.01 23.98 -4.94
C LEU A 151 -1.05 25.01 -3.81
N ILE A 152 -0.33 24.76 -2.71
CA ILE A 152 -0.24 25.68 -1.56
C ILE A 152 0.32 27.04 -1.98
N GLU A 153 1.38 27.04 -2.78
CA GLU A 153 1.99 28.26 -3.32
C GLU A 153 1.03 29.01 -4.25
N ALA A 154 0.39 28.30 -5.18
CA ALA A 154 -0.58 28.89 -6.11
C ALA A 154 -1.81 29.46 -5.40
N THR A 155 -2.25 28.88 -4.27
CA THR A 155 -3.35 29.44 -3.47
C THR A 155 -3.00 30.81 -2.91
N ARG A 156 -1.71 31.09 -2.64
CA ARG A 156 -1.25 32.40 -2.17
C ARG A 156 -1.05 33.39 -3.32
N SER A 157 -0.45 32.95 -4.42
CA SER A 157 -0.03 33.85 -5.51
C SER A 157 -1.09 34.05 -6.60
N GLN A 158 -1.94 33.06 -6.87
CA GLN A 158 -2.90 33.07 -7.98
C GLN A 158 -4.17 32.23 -7.67
N PRO A 159 -4.92 32.54 -6.59
CA PRO A 159 -6.06 31.73 -6.14
C PRO A 159 -7.18 31.57 -7.17
N GLY A 160 -7.35 32.55 -8.06
CA GLY A 160 -8.36 32.53 -9.13
C GLY A 160 -7.95 31.80 -10.41
N ALA A 161 -6.69 31.37 -10.54
CA ALA A 161 -6.21 30.68 -11.73
C ALA A 161 -6.88 29.30 -11.89
N SER A 162 -6.93 28.80 -13.13
CA SER A 162 -7.42 27.45 -13.43
C SER A 162 -6.50 26.38 -12.84
N ALA A 163 -7.01 25.60 -11.90
CA ALA A 163 -6.27 24.47 -11.33
C ALA A 163 -6.00 23.39 -12.40
N ALA A 164 -6.93 23.19 -13.33
CA ALA A 164 -6.75 22.24 -14.43
C ALA A 164 -5.58 22.62 -15.35
N SER A 165 -5.32 23.92 -15.52
CA SER A 165 -4.17 24.40 -16.30
C SER A 165 -2.85 24.21 -15.56
N LEU A 166 -2.86 24.29 -14.22
CA LEU A 166 -1.65 24.07 -13.41
C LEU A 166 -1.33 22.59 -13.18
N PHE A 167 -2.34 21.71 -13.23
CA PHE A 167 -2.24 20.28 -12.94
C PHE A 167 -2.95 19.44 -14.02
N PRO A 168 -2.50 19.49 -15.29
CA PRO A 168 -3.23 18.89 -16.41
C PRO A 168 -3.43 17.37 -16.28
N GLU A 169 -2.39 16.65 -15.83
CA GLU A 169 -2.48 15.19 -15.63
C GLU A 169 -3.47 14.81 -14.51
N ALA A 170 -3.39 15.50 -13.36
CA ALA A 170 -4.30 15.25 -12.26
C ALA A 170 -5.75 15.62 -12.64
N ALA A 171 -5.94 16.68 -13.41
CA ALA A 171 -7.23 17.12 -13.91
C ALA A 171 -7.85 16.14 -14.91
N ARG A 172 -7.04 15.54 -15.79
CA ARG A 172 -7.46 14.50 -16.72
C ARG A 172 -7.91 13.24 -15.99
N ALA A 173 -7.16 12.81 -14.97
CA ALA A 173 -7.48 11.63 -14.19
C ALA A 173 -8.66 11.85 -13.21
N ASN A 174 -8.88 13.08 -12.74
CA ASN A 174 -9.81 13.37 -11.65
C ASN A 174 -10.73 14.56 -11.99
N ARG A 175 -11.52 14.41 -13.05
CA ARG A 175 -12.35 15.51 -13.56
C ARG A 175 -13.31 16.11 -12.53
N SER A 176 -13.87 15.30 -11.64
CA SER A 176 -14.80 15.76 -10.59
C SER A 176 -14.15 16.71 -9.56
N ILE A 177 -12.82 16.65 -9.40
CA ILE A 177 -12.07 17.52 -8.49
C ILE A 177 -11.69 18.82 -9.19
N PHE A 178 -11.30 18.74 -10.47
CA PHE A 178 -10.74 19.86 -11.23
C PHE A 178 -11.74 20.63 -12.09
N TYR A 179 -12.99 20.17 -12.17
CA TYR A 179 -14.06 20.83 -12.92
C TYR A 179 -15.36 20.86 -12.12
N LYS A 180 -16.06 21.99 -12.16
CA LYS A 180 -17.32 22.22 -11.43
C LYS A 180 -18.34 22.84 -12.37
N GLY A 181 -19.47 22.16 -12.61
CA GLY A 181 -20.51 22.65 -13.52
C GLY A 181 -19.99 22.92 -14.94
N GLY A 182 -19.07 22.10 -15.44
CA GLY A 182 -18.49 22.23 -16.78
C GLY A 182 -17.32 23.21 -16.91
N ARG A 183 -17.09 24.12 -15.94
CA ARG A 183 -15.92 25.01 -15.94
C ARG A 183 -14.74 24.42 -15.15
N PRO A 184 -13.48 24.82 -15.47
CA PRO A 184 -12.34 24.53 -14.60
C PRO A 184 -12.55 25.10 -13.19
N ALA A 185 -12.23 24.31 -12.17
CA ALA A 185 -12.16 24.77 -10.79
C ALA A 185 -10.94 25.67 -10.62
N THR A 186 -11.06 26.68 -9.76
CA THR A 186 -9.93 27.55 -9.42
C THR A 186 -8.97 26.84 -8.47
N VAL A 187 -7.74 27.37 -8.36
CA VAL A 187 -6.76 26.89 -7.38
C VAL A 187 -7.33 26.89 -5.96
N ALA A 188 -7.97 27.99 -5.55
CA ALA A 188 -8.59 28.08 -4.24
C ALA A 188 -9.71 27.05 -4.02
N GLU A 189 -10.52 26.77 -5.06
CA GLU A 189 -11.58 25.76 -4.98
C GLU A 189 -11.01 24.34 -4.83
N VAL A 190 -9.97 23.99 -5.58
CA VAL A 190 -9.31 22.67 -5.47
C VAL A 190 -8.62 22.52 -4.12
N TYR A 191 -7.91 23.55 -3.66
CA TYR A 191 -7.29 23.56 -2.33
C TYR A 191 -8.34 23.35 -1.24
N ALA A 192 -9.40 24.16 -1.22
CA ALA A 192 -10.47 24.03 -0.24
C ALA A 192 -11.16 22.66 -0.30
N ASN A 193 -11.28 22.06 -1.48
CA ASN A 193 -11.85 20.73 -1.64
C ASN A 193 -10.97 19.64 -1.02
N LEU A 194 -9.68 19.65 -1.35
CA LEU A 194 -8.73 18.64 -0.87
C LEU A 194 -8.45 18.78 0.63
N THR A 195 -8.41 20.00 1.17
CA THR A 195 -8.10 20.19 2.60
C THR A 195 -9.31 20.00 3.52
N ARG A 196 -10.54 19.99 2.99
CA ARG A 196 -11.78 19.87 3.79
C ARG A 196 -11.79 18.61 4.66
N THR A 197 -11.34 17.49 4.10
CA THR A 197 -11.44 16.16 4.73
C THR A 197 -10.30 15.87 5.71
N GLY A 198 -9.16 16.57 5.58
CA GLY A 198 -8.02 16.40 6.48
C GLY A 198 -8.10 17.26 7.74
N GLY A 199 -8.87 18.35 7.72
CA GLY A 199 -8.94 19.31 8.83
C GLY A 199 -7.76 20.31 8.84
N GLY A 200 -7.87 21.34 9.69
CA GLY A 200 -6.88 22.42 9.82
C GLY A 200 -5.76 22.19 10.84
N GLY A 201 -5.82 21.10 11.60
CA GLY A 201 -4.81 20.77 12.62
C GLY A 201 -3.48 20.29 12.04
N GLU A 202 -2.44 20.32 12.86
CA GLU A 202 -1.15 19.70 12.54
C GLU A 202 -1.28 18.17 12.59
N ALA A 203 -0.77 17.49 11.56
CA ALA A 203 -0.79 16.03 11.47
C ALA A 203 0.52 15.37 11.93
N ILE A 204 1.50 16.17 12.38
CA ILE A 204 2.76 15.68 12.94
C ILE A 204 2.95 16.32 14.31
N GLY A 205 3.14 15.48 15.32
CA GLY A 205 3.47 15.87 16.68
C GLY A 205 4.98 15.73 16.99
N PRO A 206 5.43 16.15 18.19
CA PRO A 206 6.78 15.89 18.66
C PRO A 206 7.07 14.38 18.67
N ARG A 207 8.22 13.97 18.11
CA ARG A 207 8.66 12.56 18.14
C ARG A 207 9.07 12.18 19.57
N GLU A 208 8.35 11.26 20.19
CA GLU A 208 8.90 10.52 21.33
C GLU A 208 9.93 9.50 20.83
N SER A 209 11.05 9.38 21.53
CA SER A 209 12.06 8.36 21.25
C SER A 209 11.47 6.98 21.53
N ALA A 210 11.13 6.24 20.48
CA ALA A 210 10.58 4.90 20.60
C ALA A 210 11.63 3.94 21.24
N PRO A 211 11.27 3.20 22.30
CA PRO A 211 12.11 2.11 22.78
C PRO A 211 12.21 1.01 21.71
N VAL A 212 13.31 0.24 21.74
CA VAL A 212 13.51 -0.92 20.86
C VAL A 212 12.34 -1.89 21.08
N ASP A 213 11.42 -2.01 20.11
CA ASP A 213 10.18 -2.80 20.28
C ASP A 213 10.48 -4.30 20.22
N THR A 214 10.66 -4.91 21.39
CA THR A 214 10.86 -6.37 21.55
C THR A 214 9.70 -7.19 20.98
N GLY A 215 8.48 -6.62 20.97
CA GLY A 215 7.30 -7.25 20.39
C GLY A 215 7.39 -7.36 18.86
N PHE A 216 8.10 -6.43 18.21
CA PHE A 216 8.35 -6.47 16.77
C PHE A 216 9.31 -7.60 16.37
N ILE A 217 10.38 -7.82 17.14
CA ILE A 217 11.31 -8.95 16.88
C ILE A 217 10.56 -10.28 17.00
N GLN A 218 9.66 -10.41 17.97
CA GLN A 218 8.81 -11.59 18.12
C GLN A 218 7.82 -11.76 16.96
N TYR A 219 7.20 -10.68 16.49
CA TYR A 219 6.30 -10.74 15.33
C TYR A 219 7.02 -11.13 14.02
N ALA A 220 8.16 -10.49 13.71
CA ALA A 220 8.93 -10.75 12.50
C ALA A 220 9.54 -12.17 12.47
N SER A 221 9.91 -12.69 13.65
CA SER A 221 10.36 -14.08 13.80
C SER A 221 9.21 -15.08 13.68
N ALA A 222 8.03 -14.78 14.24
CA ALA A 222 6.84 -15.61 14.10
C ALA A 222 6.38 -15.73 12.63
N ARG A 223 6.32 -14.62 11.89
CA ARG A 223 6.00 -14.62 10.45
C ARG A 223 7.04 -15.36 9.61
N ARG A 224 8.32 -15.28 9.99
CA ARG A 224 9.38 -16.07 9.34
C ARG A 224 9.17 -17.56 9.58
N ALA A 225 8.84 -17.96 10.80
CA ALA A 225 8.58 -19.35 11.15
C ALA A 225 7.35 -19.89 10.40
N GLU A 226 6.30 -19.08 10.24
CA GLU A 226 5.11 -19.44 9.49
C GLU A 226 5.40 -19.66 8.00
N ALA A 227 6.12 -18.74 7.35
CA ALA A 227 6.53 -18.90 5.96
C ALA A 227 7.44 -20.12 5.73
N MET A 228 8.34 -20.43 6.68
CA MET A 228 9.17 -21.64 6.61
C MET A 228 8.32 -22.90 6.74
N ARG A 229 7.32 -22.93 7.64
CA ARG A 229 6.38 -24.06 7.76
C ARG A 229 5.53 -24.27 6.51
N GLU A 230 5.06 -23.18 5.89
CA GLU A 230 4.34 -23.27 4.61
C GLU A 230 5.22 -23.84 3.49
N GLN A 231 6.49 -23.43 3.46
CA GLN A 231 7.47 -23.96 2.50
C GLN A 231 7.79 -25.44 2.75
N GLU A 232 7.98 -25.84 4.01
CA GLU A 232 8.18 -27.24 4.41
C GLU A 232 6.97 -28.10 4.05
N ALA A 233 5.74 -27.63 4.32
CA ALA A 233 4.52 -28.34 3.95
C ALA A 233 4.38 -28.51 2.43
N LEU A 234 4.80 -27.50 1.65
CA LEU A 234 4.81 -27.59 0.19
C LEU A 234 5.85 -28.60 -0.31
N VAL A 235 7.05 -28.61 0.29
CA VAL A 235 8.11 -29.58 -0.05
C VAL A 235 7.67 -31.00 0.31
N ASP A 236 7.09 -31.21 1.50
CA ASP A 236 6.58 -32.53 1.91
C ASP A 236 5.44 -33.00 0.99
N PHE A 237 4.54 -32.11 0.58
CA PHE A 237 3.50 -32.42 -0.40
C PHE A 237 4.08 -32.84 -1.76
N ILE A 238 5.10 -32.13 -2.26
CA ILE A 238 5.79 -32.46 -3.53
C ILE A 238 6.53 -33.80 -3.42
N LEU A 239 7.26 -34.03 -2.33
CA LEU A 239 8.02 -35.27 -2.10
C LEU A 239 7.09 -36.47 -1.90
N ARG A 240 5.96 -36.29 -1.22
CA ARG A 240 4.95 -37.34 -1.03
C ARG A 240 4.16 -37.63 -2.32
N GLY A 241 3.98 -36.63 -3.19
CA GLY A 241 3.41 -36.79 -4.53
C GLY A 241 4.35 -37.40 -5.57
N SER A 242 5.63 -37.57 -5.26
CA SER A 242 6.66 -38.10 -6.17
C SER A 242 7.27 -39.44 -5.74
N GLN A 243 6.72 -40.10 -4.71
CA GLN A 243 7.04 -41.50 -4.44
C GLN A 243 6.20 -42.42 -5.34
N PRO A 244 6.80 -43.16 -6.29
CA PRO A 244 6.12 -44.31 -6.86
C PRO A 244 5.96 -45.33 -5.73
N ALA A 245 4.73 -45.75 -5.48
CA ALA A 245 4.44 -46.84 -4.56
C ALA A 245 5.08 -48.12 -5.12
N GLU A 246 6.28 -48.47 -4.64
CA GLU A 246 6.80 -49.82 -4.84
C GLU A 246 6.28 -50.74 -3.74
N GLY A 247 5.41 -51.66 -4.14
CA GLY A 247 5.35 -52.99 -3.55
C GLY A 247 4.06 -53.37 -2.82
N ALA A 248 2.97 -53.64 -3.56
CA ALA A 248 2.24 -54.91 -3.48
C ALA A 248 1.09 -54.99 -4.51
N GLY A 249 1.13 -55.99 -5.39
CA GLY A 249 -0.09 -56.66 -5.88
C GLY A 249 -0.63 -56.30 -7.28
N MET A 250 0.04 -56.80 -8.32
CA MET A 250 -0.46 -57.26 -9.63
C MET A 250 -1.91 -56.90 -10.07
N GLY A 251 -2.02 -56.07 -11.11
CA GLY A 251 -3.20 -55.91 -11.96
C GLY A 251 -2.90 -55.02 -13.17
N GLN A 252 -3.06 -55.56 -14.39
CA GLN A 252 -2.58 -55.03 -15.68
C GLN A 252 -3.16 -53.67 -16.12
N ARG A 253 -2.26 -52.75 -16.57
CA ARG A 253 -2.23 -51.99 -17.86
C ARG A 253 -3.56 -51.34 -18.34
N LEU A 254 -3.69 -50.03 -18.64
CA LEU A 254 -2.91 -49.16 -19.57
C LEU A 254 -3.46 -47.70 -19.56
N GLY A 255 -2.58 -46.72 -19.82
CA GLY A 255 -2.88 -45.39 -20.41
C GLY A 255 -3.46 -44.35 -19.45
N GLY A 256 -2.89 -43.16 -19.22
CA GLY A 256 -2.14 -42.31 -20.12
C GLY A 256 -3.03 -41.15 -20.58
N SER A 257 -2.92 -40.01 -19.91
CA SER A 257 -3.63 -38.75 -20.18
C SER A 257 -5.15 -38.83 -19.95
N LEU A 258 -5.74 -37.76 -19.42
CA LEU A 258 -6.91 -37.09 -20.00
C LEU A 258 -7.39 -36.05 -18.99
N PHE A 259 -7.03 -34.80 -19.32
CA PHE A 259 -7.84 -33.64 -18.99
C PHE A 259 -9.31 -33.99 -19.19
N SER A 260 -10.09 -33.96 -18.12
CA SER A 260 -11.50 -34.33 -18.18
C SER A 260 -12.22 -33.43 -19.17
N THR A 261 -12.78 -34.08 -20.19
CA THR A 261 -13.52 -33.51 -21.33
C THR A 261 -14.77 -32.71 -20.90
N GLU A 262 -15.12 -32.72 -19.61
CA GLU A 262 -16.19 -31.90 -19.02
C GLU A 262 -15.79 -30.44 -18.75
N MET A 263 -14.52 -30.14 -18.46
CA MET A 263 -14.09 -28.74 -18.24
C MET A 263 -13.92 -27.94 -19.54
N LEU A 264 -13.60 -28.62 -20.64
CA LEU A 264 -13.55 -27.99 -21.98
C LEU A 264 -14.95 -27.82 -22.60
N ARG A 265 -15.96 -28.54 -22.12
CA ARG A 265 -17.37 -28.33 -22.53
C ARG A 265 -17.98 -27.11 -21.85
N MET A 266 -17.65 -26.86 -20.58
CA MET A 266 -18.09 -25.65 -19.85
C MET A 266 -17.48 -24.33 -20.37
N LEU A 267 -16.38 -24.36 -21.12
CA LEU A 267 -15.78 -23.16 -21.73
C LEU A 267 -16.18 -22.94 -23.19
N SER A 268 -16.91 -23.88 -23.80
CA SER A 268 -17.44 -23.75 -25.17
C SER A 268 -18.90 -23.28 -25.20
N GLU A 269 -19.69 -23.50 -24.14
CA GLU A 269 -21.12 -23.12 -24.07
C GLU A 269 -21.36 -21.72 -23.48
N ALA A 270 -20.31 -20.99 -23.06
CA ALA A 270 -20.43 -19.61 -22.57
C ALA A 270 -20.02 -18.55 -23.60
N ARG A 271 -19.88 -18.93 -24.89
CA ARG A 271 -19.50 -18.01 -25.97
C ARG A 271 -20.46 -17.96 -27.15
N ASP A 272 -21.52 -18.75 -27.11
CA ASP A 272 -22.63 -18.70 -28.07
C ASP A 272 -23.95 -18.48 -27.31
N ASP A 273 -24.11 -17.30 -26.72
CA ASP A 273 -25.42 -16.68 -26.45
C ASP A 273 -25.19 -15.19 -26.09
N SER A 274 -25.31 -14.34 -27.12
CA SER A 274 -25.67 -12.90 -27.14
C SER A 274 -25.11 -11.94 -26.09
#